data_AF-A0A8H8DFA9-F1
#
_entry.id   AF-A0A8H8DFA9-F1
#
_cell.length_a   1.000
_cell.length_b   1.000
_cell.length_c   1.000
_cell.angle_alpha   90.00
_cell.angle_beta   90.00
_cell.angle_gamma   90.00
#
_symmetry.space_group_name_H-M   'P 1'
#
loop_
_entity.id
_entity.type
_entity.pdbx_description
1 polymer ?
#
loop_
_entity_poly.entity_id
_entity_poly.type
_entity_poly.pdbx_seq_one_letter_code
_entity_poly.pdbx_strand_id
1 'polypeptide(L)'
;LFFFFLSFLIFSYLYFFFALVFPFLGRSTQERVPVTPAFLETLADRIRPARPTKRLHRDVDCSATWATLCADHTVFTRHKGEPTLSVEIKPKWGFLPTSRFMHPELAPAKSATCRFCMHQALKYPDNPARRSAYCPMDLFSGDEGRMRKAVEDLQRTPQNNFRLYANGFDRTSHHLCAIVVSILRRERALEDLRELQRTLDALDVEGIAKVCDRWSGDPRFAEFLLREPSRDEWARTVRKYKSRDAGGQRPSGGGGGGGGGDGGGGGLGAMTLEEAFQRVREYLICATLKDCSVFISIQRAERCGGGEERERERERQRESEQAGFVVTESAHHFLACRLPTFPSTPLPPLPPPPPLFFSLPPIFFFSFFFFV
;
A
#
# COMPACT_ATOMS: atom_id res chain seq x y z
N LEU A 1 24.56 6.56 -11.61
CA LEU A 1 23.56 5.83 -12.43
C LEU A 1 22.34 5.29 -11.66
N PHE A 2 22.25 5.43 -10.33
CA PHE A 2 21.14 4.85 -9.54
C PHE A 2 19.87 5.73 -9.42
N PHE A 3 19.93 6.99 -9.88
CA PHE A 3 18.81 7.94 -9.84
C PHE A 3 17.96 7.97 -11.14
N PHE A 4 18.22 7.08 -12.09
CA PHE A 4 17.66 7.15 -13.45
C PHE A 4 16.56 6.14 -13.79
N PHE A 5 16.18 5.25 -12.88
CA PHE A 5 15.32 4.11 -13.23
C PHE A 5 14.11 3.99 -12.30
N LEU A 6 13.07 4.79 -12.60
CA LEU A 6 11.69 4.47 -12.20
C LEU A 6 10.71 5.27 -13.08
N SER A 7 10.64 4.90 -14.36
CA SER A 7 9.69 5.50 -15.30
C SER A 7 8.95 4.39 -16.03
N PHE A 8 7.63 4.56 -16.09
CA PHE A 8 6.65 3.78 -16.86
C PHE A 8 6.31 2.39 -16.28
N LEU A 9 5.12 2.33 -15.68
CA LEU A 9 4.52 1.14 -15.06
C LEU A 9 2.99 1.22 -15.22
N ILE A 10 2.52 1.45 -16.45
CA ILE A 10 1.08 1.64 -16.71
C ILE A 10 0.46 0.36 -17.32
N PHE A 11 1.22 -0.43 -18.06
CA PHE A 11 0.67 -1.63 -18.73
C PHE A 11 0.62 -2.88 -17.86
N SER A 12 1.54 -3.04 -16.90
CA SER A 12 1.62 -4.20 -15.99
C SER A 12 0.90 -4.02 -14.64
N TYR A 13 0.38 -2.82 -14.37
CA TYR A 13 -0.15 -2.38 -13.07
C TYR A 13 -1.37 -3.20 -12.59
N LEU A 14 -2.34 -3.46 -13.47
CA LEU A 14 -3.57 -4.16 -13.08
C LEU A 14 -3.28 -5.59 -12.67
N TYR A 15 -2.48 -6.33 -13.44
CA TYR A 15 -2.18 -7.72 -13.09
C TYR A 15 -1.24 -7.83 -11.88
N PHE A 16 -0.28 -6.91 -11.74
CA PHE A 16 0.54 -6.78 -10.53
C PHE A 16 -0.33 -6.63 -9.26
N PHE A 17 -1.34 -5.78 -9.32
CA PHE A 17 -2.32 -5.61 -8.23
C PHE A 17 -3.15 -6.90 -8.03
N PHE A 18 -3.71 -7.47 -9.10
CA PHE A 18 -4.57 -8.66 -9.04
C PHE A 18 -3.85 -9.96 -8.59
N ALA A 19 -2.56 -10.14 -8.90
CA ALA A 19 -1.84 -11.38 -8.57
C ALA A 19 -1.13 -11.35 -7.21
N LEU A 20 -0.63 -10.17 -6.81
CA LEU A 20 0.22 -10.00 -5.62
C LEU A 20 -0.48 -9.26 -4.48
N VAL A 21 -1.33 -8.29 -4.77
CA VAL A 21 -1.98 -7.47 -3.74
C VAL A 21 -3.36 -8.04 -3.40
N PHE A 22 -4.13 -8.47 -4.40
CA PHE A 22 -5.49 -8.98 -4.26
C PHE A 22 -5.64 -10.18 -3.31
N PRO A 23 -4.71 -11.15 -3.26
CA PRO A 23 -4.80 -12.26 -2.31
C PRO A 23 -4.51 -11.84 -0.86
N PHE A 24 -3.91 -10.66 -0.64
CA PHE A 24 -3.55 -10.14 0.68
C PHE A 24 -4.44 -8.98 1.15
N LEU A 25 -5.00 -8.15 0.25
CA LEU A 25 -5.72 -6.90 0.61
C LEU A 25 -7.18 -6.83 0.12
N GLY A 26 -7.72 -7.91 -0.45
CA GLY A 26 -9.14 -7.99 -0.84
C GLY A 26 -9.46 -7.49 -2.25
N ARG A 27 -10.73 -7.63 -2.65
CA ARG A 27 -11.18 -7.36 -4.03
C ARG A 27 -11.43 -5.86 -4.25
N SER A 28 -10.61 -5.18 -5.04
CA SER A 28 -11.01 -3.94 -5.72
C SER A 28 -11.14 -4.19 -7.23
N THR A 29 -12.28 -3.83 -7.79
CA THR A 29 -12.53 -3.93 -9.24
C THR A 29 -12.06 -2.63 -9.88
N GLN A 30 -10.92 -2.68 -10.55
CA GLN A 30 -10.47 -1.63 -11.45
C GLN A 30 -10.78 -2.06 -12.88
N GLU A 31 -11.41 -1.17 -13.64
CA GLU A 31 -11.77 -1.42 -15.04
C GLU A 31 -10.93 -0.55 -15.96
N ARG A 32 -10.49 -1.10 -17.10
CA ARG A 32 -9.88 -0.31 -18.17
C ARG A 32 -10.94 0.21 -19.10
N VAL A 33 -10.96 1.52 -19.28
CA VAL A 33 -11.89 2.19 -20.19
C VAL A 33 -11.10 2.88 -21.30
N PRO A 34 -11.50 2.75 -22.57
CA PRO A 34 -10.85 3.46 -23.66
C PRO A 34 -11.11 4.97 -23.51
N VAL A 35 -10.13 5.78 -23.86
CA VAL A 35 -10.22 7.24 -23.83
C VAL A 35 -9.66 7.84 -25.11
N THR A 36 -10.11 9.04 -25.45
CA THR A 36 -9.61 9.78 -26.62
C THR A 36 -8.73 10.95 -26.19
N PRO A 37 -7.79 11.39 -27.04
CA PRO A 37 -7.01 12.60 -26.77
C PRO A 37 -7.88 13.82 -26.47
N ALA A 38 -8.95 14.03 -27.25
CA ALA A 38 -9.89 15.13 -27.04
C ALA A 38 -10.60 15.09 -25.66
N PHE A 39 -10.95 13.89 -25.18
CA PHE A 39 -11.48 13.73 -23.82
C PHE A 39 -10.44 14.09 -22.76
N LEU A 40 -9.19 13.64 -22.93
CA LEU A 40 -8.10 13.88 -21.98
C LEU A 40 -7.69 15.35 -21.93
N GLU A 41 -7.65 16.04 -23.07
CA GLU A 41 -7.41 17.49 -23.17
C GLU A 41 -8.52 18.26 -22.44
N THR A 42 -9.78 17.93 -22.74
CA THR A 42 -10.94 18.55 -22.08
C THR A 42 -10.89 18.31 -20.56
N LEU A 43 -10.52 17.10 -20.13
CA LEU A 43 -10.37 16.78 -18.71
C LEU A 43 -9.24 17.59 -18.08
N ALA A 44 -8.07 17.66 -18.73
CA ALA A 44 -6.90 18.39 -18.27
C ALA A 44 -7.23 19.86 -18.02
N ASP A 45 -7.89 20.50 -18.98
CA ASP A 45 -8.31 21.91 -18.88
C ASP A 45 -9.32 22.12 -17.74
N ARG A 46 -10.31 21.22 -17.60
CA ARG A 46 -11.32 21.31 -16.54
C ARG A 46 -10.72 21.18 -15.14
N ILE A 47 -9.75 20.28 -14.95
CA ILE A 47 -9.16 20.07 -13.61
C ILE A 47 -8.05 21.06 -13.29
N ARG A 48 -7.44 21.71 -14.29
CA ARG A 48 -6.26 22.57 -14.15
C ARG A 48 -6.40 23.65 -13.06
N PRO A 49 -7.52 24.39 -12.94
CA PRO A 49 -7.68 25.40 -11.90
C PRO A 49 -7.68 24.83 -10.46
N ALA A 50 -8.11 23.57 -10.30
CA ALA A 50 -8.14 22.91 -8.99
C ALA A 50 -6.79 22.25 -8.61
N ARG A 51 -5.81 22.21 -9.52
CA ARG A 51 -4.52 21.56 -9.27
C ARG A 51 -3.60 22.46 -8.44
N PRO A 52 -2.92 21.93 -7.41
CA PRO A 52 -1.94 22.72 -6.66
C PRO A 52 -0.83 23.25 -7.57
N THR A 53 -0.42 24.50 -7.41
CA THR A 53 0.60 25.17 -8.25
C THR A 53 1.87 24.33 -8.42
N LYS A 54 2.36 23.72 -7.33
CA LYS A 54 3.54 22.83 -7.33
C LYS A 54 3.40 21.56 -8.18
N ARG A 55 2.18 21.22 -8.64
CA ARG A 55 1.88 20.05 -9.46
C ARG A 55 1.58 20.41 -10.93
N LEU A 56 1.62 21.69 -11.30
CA LEU A 56 1.35 22.15 -12.68
C LEU A 56 2.50 21.85 -13.65
N HIS A 57 3.69 21.52 -13.16
CA HIS A 57 4.84 21.11 -13.98
C HIS A 57 4.69 19.73 -14.63
N ARG A 58 3.60 19.01 -14.34
CA ARG A 58 3.24 17.75 -15.01
C ARG A 58 1.82 17.89 -15.51
N ASP A 59 1.48 17.22 -16.59
CA ASP A 59 0.10 17.24 -17.08
C ASP A 59 -0.49 15.85 -17.26
N VAL A 60 -1.79 15.80 -17.56
CA VAL A 60 -2.44 14.59 -18.05
C VAL A 60 -1.75 14.18 -19.34
N ASP A 61 -1.38 12.90 -19.46
CA ASP A 61 -0.84 12.35 -20.70
C ASP A 61 -1.96 12.16 -21.72
N CYS A 62 -2.15 13.14 -22.60
CA CYS A 62 -3.17 13.11 -23.64
C CYS A 62 -2.90 12.10 -24.76
N SER A 63 -1.72 11.45 -24.78
CA SER A 63 -1.42 10.36 -25.71
C SER A 63 -1.94 9.00 -25.24
N ALA A 64 -2.40 8.91 -23.98
CA ALA A 64 -2.95 7.67 -23.43
C ALA A 64 -4.23 7.26 -24.18
N THR A 65 -4.32 5.97 -24.50
CA THR A 65 -5.49 5.36 -25.17
C THR A 65 -6.45 4.67 -24.20
N TRP A 66 -6.04 4.54 -22.93
CA TRP A 66 -6.79 3.89 -21.86
C TRP A 66 -6.68 4.68 -20.57
N ALA A 67 -7.76 4.70 -19.80
CA ALA A 67 -7.78 5.14 -18.41
C ALA A 67 -8.23 3.99 -17.49
N THR A 68 -7.99 4.15 -16.18
CA THR A 68 -8.47 3.20 -15.16
C THR A 68 -9.65 3.82 -14.43
N LEU A 69 -10.79 3.13 -14.47
CA LEU A 69 -11.96 3.42 -13.66
C LEU A 69 -11.85 2.65 -12.35
N CYS A 70 -11.94 3.36 -11.22
CA CYS A 70 -11.84 2.80 -9.88
C CYS A 70 -13.10 3.12 -9.09
N ALA A 71 -13.42 2.28 -8.09
CA ALA A 71 -14.42 2.62 -7.10
C ALA A 71 -14.02 3.89 -6.34
N ASP A 72 -14.99 4.76 -6.06
CA ASP A 72 -14.77 5.91 -5.19
C ASP A 72 -14.78 5.45 -3.73
N HIS A 73 -13.59 5.20 -3.19
CA HIS A 73 -13.41 4.81 -1.81
C HIS A 73 -13.72 5.93 -0.80
N THR A 74 -14.08 7.14 -1.25
CA THR A 74 -14.56 8.18 -0.34
C THR A 74 -16.05 8.05 -0.01
N VAL A 75 -16.78 7.21 -0.75
CA VAL A 75 -18.22 6.98 -0.61
C VAL A 75 -18.49 5.52 -0.27
N PHE A 76 -19.24 5.27 0.81
CA PHE A 76 -19.64 3.91 1.18
C PHE A 76 -20.96 3.57 0.47
N THR A 77 -20.94 2.57 -0.41
CA THR A 77 -22.05 2.32 -1.36
C THR A 77 -23.21 1.49 -0.81
N ARG A 78 -23.13 1.06 0.46
CA ARG A 78 -24.15 0.18 1.06
C ARG A 78 -25.50 0.88 1.24
N HIS A 79 -25.50 2.10 1.80
CA HIS A 79 -26.70 2.92 1.94
C HIS A 79 -26.51 4.20 1.13
N LYS A 80 -27.05 4.23 -0.10
CA LYS A 80 -26.92 5.39 -1.00
C LYS A 80 -27.59 6.61 -0.37
N GLY A 81 -26.85 7.71 -0.26
CA GLY A 81 -27.35 8.99 0.28
C GLY A 81 -27.04 9.22 1.76
N GLU A 82 -26.60 8.19 2.49
CA GLU A 82 -26.25 8.32 3.90
C GLU A 82 -24.81 8.87 4.10
N PRO A 83 -24.57 9.73 5.12
CA PRO A 83 -23.26 10.32 5.37
C PRO A 83 -22.13 9.28 5.49
N THR A 84 -21.03 9.50 4.77
CA THR A 84 -19.84 8.65 4.81
C THR A 84 -18.65 9.42 5.37
N LEU A 85 -17.95 8.85 6.33
CA LEU A 85 -16.64 9.33 6.76
C LEU A 85 -15.55 8.42 6.19
N SER A 86 -14.64 8.97 5.41
CA SER A 86 -13.52 8.21 4.84
C SER A 86 -12.17 8.82 5.23
N VAL A 87 -11.22 7.97 5.56
CA VAL A 87 -9.85 8.34 5.92
C VAL A 87 -8.87 7.71 4.93
N GLU A 88 -8.01 8.53 4.33
CA GLU A 88 -6.84 8.07 3.58
C GLU A 88 -5.59 8.17 4.46
N ILE A 89 -4.88 7.07 4.66
CA ILE A 89 -3.59 7.03 5.35
C ILE A 89 -2.50 6.57 4.39
N LYS A 90 -1.35 7.27 4.31
CA LYS A 90 -0.12 6.74 3.68
C LYS A 90 0.80 6.23 4.76
N PRO A 91 0.77 4.92 5.06
CA PRO A 91 1.41 4.37 6.26
C PRO A 91 2.94 4.38 6.16
N LYS A 92 3.49 4.42 4.94
CA LYS A 92 4.93 4.34 4.66
C LYS A 92 5.51 2.98 5.06
N TRP A 93 6.78 2.96 5.46
CA TRP A 93 7.54 1.74 5.70
C TRP A 93 7.25 1.25 7.12
N GLY A 94 6.70 0.05 7.26
CA GLY A 94 6.33 -0.57 8.54
C GLY A 94 7.43 -1.39 9.20
N PHE A 95 8.65 -1.39 8.65
CA PHE A 95 9.78 -2.16 9.16
C PHE A 95 11.09 -1.35 9.14
N LEU A 96 12.10 -1.86 9.86
CA LEU A 96 13.49 -1.40 9.82
C LEU A 96 14.33 -2.39 9.00
N PRO A 97 15.21 -1.93 8.10
CA PRO A 97 16.05 -2.82 7.30
C PRO A 97 17.03 -3.60 8.18
N THR A 98 17.22 -4.88 7.86
CA THR A 98 18.13 -5.81 8.56
C THR A 98 19.17 -6.43 7.62
N SER A 99 19.29 -5.90 6.41
CA SER A 99 20.17 -6.44 5.37
C SER A 99 21.64 -6.42 5.81
N ARG A 100 22.32 -7.56 5.65
CA ARG A 100 23.78 -7.69 5.81
C ARG A 100 24.60 -6.86 4.81
N PHE A 101 23.95 -6.32 3.79
CA PHE A 101 24.61 -5.54 2.73
C PHE A 101 24.68 -4.04 3.03
N MET A 102 24.01 -3.57 4.09
CA MET A 102 24.09 -2.18 4.53
C MET A 102 25.52 -1.79 4.87
N HIS A 103 25.90 -0.57 4.51
CA HIS A 103 27.20 -0.01 4.83
C HIS A 103 27.42 0.01 6.35
N PRO A 104 28.56 -0.48 6.88
CA PRO A 104 28.77 -0.60 8.32
C PRO A 104 28.58 0.71 9.10
N GLU A 105 28.95 1.84 8.52
CA GLU A 105 28.79 3.16 9.15
C GLU A 105 27.33 3.65 9.16
N LEU A 106 26.51 3.22 8.19
CA LEU A 106 25.11 3.65 8.06
C LEU A 106 24.15 2.67 8.75
N ALA A 107 24.56 1.42 8.92
CA ALA A 107 23.75 0.35 9.49
C ALA A 107 23.18 0.68 10.89
N PRO A 108 23.93 1.29 11.83
CA PRO A 108 23.37 1.67 13.14
C PRO A 108 22.20 2.65 13.02
N ALA A 109 22.32 3.69 12.19
CA ALA A 109 21.26 4.67 11.99
C ALA A 109 20.04 4.05 11.29
N LYS A 110 20.27 3.26 10.23
CA LYS A 110 19.19 2.63 9.44
C LYS A 110 18.44 1.54 10.20
N SER A 111 19.09 0.85 11.13
CA SER A 111 18.48 -0.20 11.96
C SER A 111 17.81 0.34 13.22
N ALA A 112 18.07 1.59 13.62
CA ALA A 112 17.46 2.22 14.80
C ALA A 112 16.38 3.26 14.45
N THR A 113 16.49 3.94 13.31
CA THR A 113 15.58 5.03 12.93
C THR A 113 14.81 4.69 11.66
N CYS A 114 13.49 4.85 11.68
CA CYS A 114 12.69 4.54 10.51
C CYS A 114 12.97 5.50 9.35
N ARG A 115 12.81 4.99 8.12
CA ARG A 115 13.05 5.74 6.89
C ARG A 115 12.21 7.02 6.79
N PHE A 116 10.98 7.03 7.31
CA PHE A 116 10.15 8.24 7.31
C PHE A 116 10.76 9.35 8.16
N CYS A 117 11.17 9.06 9.40
CA CYS A 117 11.78 10.02 10.31
C CYS A 117 13.10 10.57 9.76
N MET A 118 13.98 9.69 9.23
CA MET A 118 15.21 10.14 8.56
C MET A 118 14.91 11.10 7.39
N HIS A 119 13.89 10.79 6.58
CA HIS A 119 13.50 11.64 5.46
C HIS A 119 12.83 12.94 5.91
N GLN A 120 12.11 12.98 7.03
CA GLN A 120 11.61 14.24 7.61
C GLN A 120 12.76 15.15 8.03
N ALA A 121 13.82 14.59 8.65
CA ALA A 121 15.02 15.35 8.99
C ALA A 121 15.71 15.93 7.74
N LEU A 122 15.82 15.15 6.66
CA LEU A 122 16.37 15.62 5.38
C LEU A 122 15.51 16.71 4.71
N LYS A 123 14.18 16.61 4.78
CA LYS A 123 13.27 17.60 4.17
C LYS A 123 13.27 18.94 4.89
N TYR A 124 13.49 18.91 6.20
CA TYR A 124 13.44 20.09 7.06
C TYR A 124 14.67 20.11 7.98
N PRO A 125 15.88 20.29 7.41
CA PRO A 125 17.12 20.27 8.19
C PRO A 125 17.11 21.38 9.25
N ASP A 126 16.71 22.58 8.84
CA ASP A 126 16.74 23.79 9.67
C ASP A 126 15.38 24.15 10.28
N ASN A 127 14.37 23.30 10.12
CA ASN A 127 13.03 23.55 10.66
C ASN A 127 12.40 22.31 11.30
N PRO A 128 12.88 21.90 12.50
CA PRO A 128 12.34 20.76 13.23
C PRO A 128 10.84 20.86 13.50
N ALA A 129 10.31 22.07 13.69
CA ALA A 129 8.88 22.31 13.95
C ALA A 129 7.97 21.95 12.76
N ARG A 130 8.50 21.90 11.52
CA ARG A 130 7.76 21.44 10.33
C ARG A 130 7.79 19.93 10.14
N ARG A 131 8.66 19.21 10.85
CA ARG A 131 8.75 17.74 10.75
C ARG A 131 7.47 17.13 11.33
N SER A 132 6.94 16.13 10.65
CA SER A 132 5.82 15.38 11.20
C SER A 132 6.28 14.57 12.42
N ALA A 133 5.47 14.58 13.48
CA ALA A 133 5.67 13.74 14.66
C ALA A 133 5.25 12.27 14.42
N TYR A 134 4.57 12.01 13.30
CA TYR A 134 4.13 10.67 12.90
C TYR A 134 5.32 9.73 12.72
N CYS A 135 5.22 8.54 13.31
CA CYS A 135 6.16 7.45 13.12
C CYS A 135 5.43 6.20 12.57
N PRO A 136 5.80 5.70 11.38
CA PRO A 136 5.27 4.44 10.87
C PRO A 136 5.46 3.26 11.84
N MET A 137 6.56 3.21 12.59
CA MET A 137 6.79 2.12 13.55
C MET A 137 5.73 2.08 14.65
N ASP A 138 5.13 3.22 14.99
CA ASP A 138 4.03 3.30 15.96
C ASP A 138 2.71 2.81 15.33
N LEU A 139 2.42 3.19 14.08
CA LEU A 139 1.22 2.76 13.36
C LEU A 139 1.20 1.24 13.09
N PHE A 140 2.36 0.67 12.73
CA PHE A 140 2.52 -0.76 12.43
C PHE A 140 2.83 -1.62 13.67
N SER A 141 2.72 -1.06 14.88
CA SER A 141 3.12 -1.74 16.11
C SER A 141 2.17 -2.84 16.56
N GLY A 142 0.87 -2.72 16.23
CA GLY A 142 -0.20 -3.55 16.82
C GLY A 142 -0.55 -3.17 18.27
N ASP A 143 0.26 -2.31 18.90
CA ASP A 143 0.02 -1.77 20.23
C ASP A 143 -0.96 -0.59 20.16
N GLU A 144 -2.04 -0.65 20.94
CA GLU A 144 -3.11 0.34 20.85
C GLU A 144 -2.61 1.75 21.19
N GLY A 145 -1.79 1.90 22.22
CA GLY A 145 -1.28 3.19 22.68
C GLY A 145 -0.42 3.87 21.62
N ARG A 146 0.52 3.12 21.03
CA ARG A 146 1.38 3.60 19.95
C ARG A 146 0.59 3.89 18.67
N MET A 147 -0.36 3.03 18.29
CA MET A 147 -1.21 3.28 17.11
C MET A 147 -2.06 4.53 17.28
N ARG A 148 -2.64 4.75 18.48
CA ARG A 148 -3.39 5.97 18.81
C ARG A 148 -2.53 7.21 18.66
N LYS A 149 -1.33 7.21 19.27
CA LYS A 149 -0.35 8.28 19.10
C LYS A 149 -0.05 8.55 17.62
N ALA A 150 0.16 7.50 16.82
CA ALA A 150 0.45 7.65 15.39
C ALA A 150 -0.71 8.32 14.62
N VAL A 151 -1.95 7.93 14.90
CA VAL A 151 -3.15 8.51 14.26
C VAL A 151 -3.39 9.95 14.73
N GLU A 152 -3.12 10.28 16.00
CA GLU A 152 -3.16 11.66 16.50
C GLU A 152 -2.07 12.53 15.86
N ASP A 153 -0.85 12.02 15.72
CA ASP A 153 0.24 12.72 15.05
C ASP A 153 -0.04 12.96 13.55
N LEU A 154 -0.71 12.01 12.88
CA LEU A 154 -1.22 12.16 11.52
C LEU A 154 -2.30 13.24 11.43
N GLN A 155 -3.23 13.32 12.39
CA GLN A 155 -4.24 14.38 12.41
C GLN A 155 -3.62 15.77 12.66
N ARG A 156 -2.64 15.85 13.55
CA ARG A 156 -1.94 17.10 13.91
C ARG A 156 -1.02 17.60 12.79
N THR A 157 -0.31 16.68 12.12
CA THR A 157 0.66 17.00 11.06
C THR A 157 0.41 16.16 9.80
N PRO A 158 -0.73 16.35 9.10
CA PRO A 158 -1.19 15.42 8.07
C PRO A 158 -0.27 15.32 6.85
N GLN A 159 0.45 16.40 6.52
CA GLN A 159 1.27 16.52 5.30
C GLN A 159 0.55 15.91 4.09
N ASN A 160 1.13 14.89 3.44
CA ASN A 160 0.46 14.08 2.41
C ASN A 160 0.19 12.64 2.88
N ASN A 161 0.24 12.40 4.19
CA ASN A 161 0.11 11.11 4.84
C ASN A 161 -1.29 10.86 5.41
N PHE A 162 -2.10 11.90 5.60
CA PHE A 162 -3.45 11.77 6.14
C PHE A 162 -4.42 12.69 5.39
N ARG A 163 -5.58 12.16 5.00
CA ARG A 163 -6.72 12.95 4.52
C ARG A 163 -8.02 12.44 5.11
N LEU A 164 -8.92 13.37 5.39
CA LEU A 164 -10.25 13.12 5.91
C LEU A 164 -11.30 13.62 4.91
N TYR A 165 -12.20 12.74 4.50
CA TYR A 165 -13.32 13.01 3.62
C TYR A 165 -14.60 12.83 4.43
N ALA A 166 -15.32 13.92 4.69
CA ALA A 166 -16.43 13.90 5.63
C ALA A 166 -17.80 13.67 4.96
N ASN A 167 -18.00 13.95 3.67
CA ASN A 167 -19.21 13.65 2.88
C ASN A 167 -20.54 13.65 3.67
N GLY A 168 -20.85 14.75 4.38
CA GLY A 168 -22.07 14.93 5.20
C GLY A 168 -21.97 14.53 6.67
N PHE A 169 -20.83 14.00 7.11
CA PHE A 169 -20.50 13.59 8.47
C PHE A 169 -19.90 14.76 9.28
N ASP A 170 -20.25 14.84 10.55
CA ASP A 170 -19.71 15.87 11.45
C ASP A 170 -18.22 15.63 11.74
N ARG A 171 -17.39 16.62 11.42
CA ARG A 171 -15.93 16.59 11.56
C ARG A 171 -15.46 16.68 13.01
N THR A 172 -16.34 17.01 13.96
CA THR A 172 -16.01 17.18 15.38
C THR A 172 -15.97 15.87 16.17
N SER A 173 -16.14 14.71 15.52
CA SER A 173 -16.15 13.42 16.21
C SER A 173 -14.81 13.14 16.90
N HIS A 174 -14.76 13.41 18.21
CA HIS A 174 -13.64 13.09 19.12
C HIS A 174 -13.28 11.60 19.11
N HIS A 175 -14.11 10.76 18.52
CA HIS A 175 -13.93 9.31 18.44
C HIS A 175 -13.22 8.83 17.16
N LEU A 176 -12.89 9.72 16.21
CA LEU A 176 -12.25 9.32 14.93
C LEU A 176 -11.00 8.46 15.17
N CYS A 177 -10.12 8.91 16.07
CA CYS A 177 -8.91 8.17 16.39
C CYS A 177 -9.21 6.76 16.93
N ALA A 178 -10.16 6.65 17.86
CA ALA A 178 -10.55 5.36 18.45
C ALA A 178 -11.13 4.41 17.40
N ILE A 179 -11.99 4.92 16.51
CA ILE A 179 -12.61 4.13 15.44
C ILE A 179 -11.53 3.64 14.45
N VAL A 180 -10.66 4.52 13.98
CA VAL A 180 -9.58 4.17 13.03
C VAL A 180 -8.65 3.13 13.65
N VAL A 181 -8.20 3.31 14.90
CA VAL A 181 -7.33 2.34 15.58
C VAL A 181 -8.04 1.00 15.78
N SER A 182 -9.32 1.00 16.16
CA SER A 182 -10.08 -0.24 16.30
C SER A 182 -10.17 -1.02 14.99
N ILE A 183 -10.43 -0.33 13.87
CA ILE A 183 -10.48 -0.95 12.54
C ILE A 183 -9.10 -1.48 12.16
N LEU A 184 -8.05 -0.67 12.30
CA LEU A 184 -6.68 -1.07 11.94
C LEU A 184 -6.12 -2.23 12.77
N ARG A 185 -6.59 -2.41 14.01
CA ARG A 185 -6.22 -3.56 14.86
C ARG A 185 -7.02 -4.81 14.51
N ARG A 186 -8.29 -4.65 14.15
CA ARG A 186 -9.17 -5.76 13.77
C ARG A 186 -8.81 -6.30 12.39
N GLU A 187 -8.54 -5.40 11.45
CA GLU A 187 -8.17 -5.72 10.09
C GLU A 187 -6.67 -5.98 10.02
N ARG A 188 -6.28 -7.16 9.52
CA ARG A 188 -4.86 -7.57 9.44
C ARG A 188 -4.08 -6.86 8.31
N ALA A 189 -4.69 -5.89 7.64
CA ALA A 189 -4.13 -5.22 6.47
C ALA A 189 -2.76 -4.58 6.72
N LEU A 190 -2.55 -3.93 7.88
CA LEU A 190 -1.25 -3.35 8.21
C LEU A 190 -0.21 -4.41 8.58
N GLU A 191 -0.61 -5.51 9.22
CA GLU A 191 0.30 -6.62 9.53
C GLU A 191 0.80 -7.29 8.24
N ASP A 192 -0.12 -7.59 7.33
CA ASP A 192 0.18 -8.22 6.04
C ASP A 192 1.02 -7.28 5.17
N LEU A 193 0.69 -5.98 5.14
CA LEU A 193 1.47 -4.97 4.43
C LEU A 193 2.90 -4.87 4.99
N ARG A 194 3.05 -4.83 6.32
CA ARG A 194 4.37 -4.80 6.97
C ARG A 194 5.20 -6.01 6.58
N GLU A 195 4.61 -7.19 6.64
CA GLU A 195 5.31 -8.43 6.33
C GLU A 195 5.75 -8.46 4.87
N LEU A 196 4.85 -8.12 3.93
CA LEU A 196 5.19 -8.01 2.51
C LEU A 196 6.31 -6.99 2.28
N GLN A 197 6.25 -5.81 2.90
CA GLN A 197 7.30 -4.81 2.77
C GLN A 197 8.66 -5.35 3.24
N ARG A 198 8.68 -6.04 4.38
CA ARG A 198 9.90 -6.59 4.99
C ARG A 198 10.53 -7.70 4.16
N THR A 199 9.72 -8.62 3.63
CA THR A 199 10.22 -9.81 2.92
C THR A 199 10.56 -9.56 1.46
N LEU A 200 9.83 -8.66 0.79
CA LEU A 200 10.10 -8.27 -0.60
C LEU A 200 11.31 -7.34 -0.70
N ASP A 201 11.61 -6.54 0.33
CA ASP A 201 12.85 -5.77 0.45
C ASP A 201 13.85 -6.40 1.43
N ALA A 202 14.14 -7.69 1.21
CA ALA A 202 15.07 -8.44 2.07
C ALA A 202 16.53 -7.94 1.99
N LEU A 203 16.91 -7.32 0.87
CA LEU A 203 18.31 -6.93 0.61
C LEU A 203 18.59 -5.47 0.95
N ASP A 204 17.58 -4.66 1.25
CA ASP A 204 17.67 -3.19 1.26
C ASP A 204 18.18 -2.65 -0.09
N VAL A 205 17.99 -1.35 -0.34
CA VAL A 205 18.48 -0.70 -1.55
C VAL A 205 20.00 -0.87 -1.74
N GLU A 206 20.78 -0.95 -0.67
CA GLU A 206 22.23 -1.16 -0.73
C GLU A 206 22.60 -2.57 -1.21
N GLY A 207 21.81 -3.58 -0.83
CA GLY A 207 22.01 -4.93 -1.37
C GLY A 207 21.57 -5.03 -2.82
N ILE A 208 20.48 -4.36 -3.20
CA ILE A 208 20.04 -4.26 -4.61
C ILE A 208 21.10 -3.56 -5.46
N ALA A 209 21.73 -2.48 -4.96
CA ALA A 209 22.82 -1.82 -5.66
C ALA A 209 23.97 -2.78 -5.96
N LYS A 210 24.39 -3.58 -4.98
CA LYS A 210 25.43 -4.61 -5.19
C LYS A 210 25.02 -5.70 -6.18
N VAL A 211 23.73 -6.06 -6.25
CA VAL A 211 23.22 -6.96 -7.30
C VAL A 211 23.36 -6.32 -8.67
N CYS A 212 23.00 -5.04 -8.81
CA CYS A 212 23.15 -4.31 -10.06
C CYS A 212 24.61 -4.19 -10.49
N ASP A 213 25.52 -3.86 -9.56
CA ASP A 213 26.95 -3.72 -9.84
C ASP A 213 27.57 -5.05 -10.28
N ARG A 214 27.16 -6.16 -9.66
CA ARG A 214 27.63 -7.51 -10.04
C ARG A 214 27.29 -7.86 -11.49
N TRP A 215 26.09 -7.49 -11.93
CA TRP A 215 25.54 -7.89 -13.23
C TRP A 215 25.61 -6.79 -14.28
N SER A 216 26.26 -5.67 -14.00
CA SER A 216 26.32 -4.51 -14.91
C SER A 216 26.96 -4.81 -16.26
N GLY A 217 27.81 -5.84 -16.33
CA GLY A 217 28.47 -6.29 -17.56
C GLY A 217 27.69 -7.33 -18.38
N ASP A 218 26.58 -7.89 -17.86
CA ASP A 218 25.77 -8.87 -18.60
C ASP A 218 24.72 -8.15 -19.46
N PRO A 219 24.74 -8.28 -20.80
CA PRO A 219 23.80 -7.61 -21.68
C PRO A 219 22.33 -7.93 -21.37
N ARG A 220 22.04 -9.15 -20.90
CA ARG A 220 20.67 -9.58 -20.54
C ARG A 220 20.19 -8.84 -19.30
N PHE A 221 21.09 -8.48 -18.39
CA PHE A 221 20.75 -7.69 -17.22
C PHE A 221 20.50 -6.22 -17.56
N ALA A 222 21.31 -5.66 -18.45
CA ALA A 222 21.07 -4.32 -18.99
C ALA A 222 19.71 -4.23 -19.70
N GLU A 223 19.38 -5.19 -20.56
CA GLU A 223 18.07 -5.28 -21.23
C GLU A 223 16.93 -5.41 -20.21
N PHE A 224 17.09 -6.27 -19.20
CA PHE A 224 16.13 -6.44 -18.12
C PHE A 224 15.82 -5.12 -17.38
N LEU A 225 16.82 -4.27 -17.14
CA LEU A 225 16.62 -2.99 -16.46
C LEU A 225 15.94 -1.92 -17.34
N LEU A 226 16.10 -2.01 -18.66
CA LEU A 226 15.58 -1.04 -19.63
C LEU A 226 14.14 -1.33 -20.08
N ARG A 227 13.66 -2.56 -19.88
CA ARG A 227 12.36 -3.03 -20.39
C ARG A 227 11.32 -3.18 -19.28
N GLU A 228 10.08 -2.80 -19.57
CA GLU A 228 8.93 -3.14 -18.72
C GLU A 228 8.70 -4.67 -18.68
N PRO A 229 8.59 -5.29 -17.49
CA PRO A 229 8.29 -6.71 -17.41
C PRO A 229 6.86 -7.02 -17.90
N SER A 230 6.73 -8.12 -18.63
CA SER A 230 5.44 -8.61 -19.11
C SER A 230 4.57 -9.10 -17.96
N ARG A 231 3.26 -9.24 -18.24
CA ARG A 231 2.29 -9.81 -17.29
C ARG A 231 2.76 -11.14 -16.71
N ASP A 232 3.27 -12.03 -17.56
CA ASP A 232 3.70 -13.37 -17.17
C ASP A 232 4.99 -13.34 -16.35
N GLU A 233 5.89 -12.40 -16.62
CA GLU A 233 7.09 -12.18 -15.81
C GLU A 233 6.74 -11.74 -14.39
N TRP A 234 5.79 -10.82 -14.23
CA TRP A 234 5.26 -10.48 -12.91
C TRP A 234 4.56 -11.67 -12.25
N ALA A 235 3.72 -12.40 -12.99
CA ALA A 235 3.05 -13.60 -12.49
C ALA A 235 4.04 -14.63 -11.93
N ARG A 236 5.13 -14.88 -12.65
CA ARG A 236 6.20 -15.79 -12.24
C ARG A 236 6.91 -15.27 -10.99
N THR A 237 7.22 -13.97 -10.96
CA THR A 237 7.85 -13.32 -9.81
C THR A 237 7.01 -13.51 -8.54
N VAL A 238 5.70 -13.25 -8.63
CA VAL A 238 4.74 -13.45 -7.54
C VAL A 238 4.73 -14.90 -7.06
N ARG A 239 4.62 -15.84 -8.00
CA ARG A 239 4.55 -17.27 -7.69
C ARG A 239 5.80 -17.74 -6.97
N LYS A 240 6.99 -17.37 -7.48
CA LYS A 240 8.28 -17.71 -6.87
C LYS A 240 8.42 -17.11 -5.46
N TYR A 241 7.99 -15.86 -5.27
CA TYR A 241 7.93 -15.23 -3.95
C TYR A 241 7.02 -16.03 -2.99
N LYS A 242 5.78 -16.35 -3.40
CA LYS A 242 4.82 -17.08 -2.56
C LYS A 242 5.30 -18.48 -2.21
N SER A 243 5.90 -19.20 -3.16
CA SER A 243 6.48 -20.53 -2.91
C SER A 243 7.61 -20.46 -1.87
N ARG A 244 8.44 -19.43 -1.93
CA ARG A 244 9.50 -19.20 -0.94
C ARG A 244 8.94 -18.86 0.44
N ASP A 245 7.92 -18.00 0.50
CA ASP A 245 7.30 -17.59 1.76
C ASP A 245 6.54 -18.75 2.44
N ALA A 246 5.81 -19.56 1.66
CA ALA A 246 5.09 -20.73 2.16
C ALA A 246 6.03 -21.85 2.62
N GLY A 247 7.19 -22.02 1.97
CA GLY A 247 8.19 -23.03 2.31
C GLY A 247 9.01 -22.73 3.56
N GLY A 248 8.70 -21.67 4.32
CA GLY A 248 9.44 -21.30 5.53
C GLY A 248 10.89 -20.85 5.29
N GLN A 249 11.34 -20.75 4.03
CA GLN A 249 12.62 -20.17 3.62
C GLN A 249 12.57 -18.65 3.66
N ARG A 250 12.09 -18.12 4.80
CA ARG A 250 12.06 -16.70 5.08
C ARG A 250 13.50 -16.27 5.39
N PRO A 251 14.05 -15.24 4.72
CA PRO A 251 15.30 -14.65 5.18
C PRO A 251 15.07 -14.17 6.62
N SER A 252 15.79 -14.78 7.55
CA SER A 252 15.65 -14.59 8.98
C SER A 252 15.88 -13.11 9.32
N GLY A 253 14.80 -12.44 9.72
CA GLY A 253 14.82 -11.09 10.24
C GLY A 253 14.84 -11.11 11.76
N GLY A 254 16.02 -11.32 12.34
CA GLY A 254 16.42 -10.82 13.67
C GLY A 254 16.01 -11.61 14.94
N GLY A 255 17.02 -11.93 15.76
CA GLY A 255 16.90 -11.93 17.24
C GLY A 255 17.14 -13.26 17.97
N GLY A 256 18.38 -13.49 18.43
CA GLY A 256 18.67 -14.28 19.65
C GLY A 256 19.16 -15.73 19.48
N GLY A 257 20.48 -15.91 19.60
CA GLY A 257 21.12 -17.08 20.23
C GLY A 257 21.07 -18.43 19.50
N GLY A 258 22.25 -18.93 19.11
CA GLY A 258 22.48 -20.34 18.80
C GLY A 258 22.95 -20.57 17.37
N GLY A 259 24.22 -21.00 17.23
CA GLY A 259 24.78 -21.39 15.95
C GLY A 259 24.06 -22.60 15.36
N GLY A 260 23.88 -22.57 14.03
CA GLY A 260 23.46 -23.74 13.26
C GLY A 260 22.64 -23.38 12.03
N GLY A 261 23.21 -23.63 10.84
CA GLY A 261 22.44 -24.05 9.67
C GLY A 261 21.91 -22.94 8.77
N ASP A 262 22.75 -22.55 7.84
CA ASP A 262 22.46 -21.75 6.65
C ASP A 262 21.34 -22.37 5.77
N GLY A 263 20.34 -21.55 5.43
CA GLY A 263 19.27 -21.89 4.48
C GLY A 263 19.22 -20.95 3.28
N GLY A 264 20.33 -20.27 2.94
CA GLY A 264 20.44 -19.35 1.81
C GLY A 264 21.88 -18.94 1.49
N GLY A 265 22.80 -19.88 1.67
CA GLY A 265 24.26 -19.73 1.70
C GLY A 265 24.98 -19.47 0.39
N GLY A 266 24.39 -18.64 -0.47
CA GLY A 266 25.13 -18.01 -1.56
C GLY A 266 25.48 -16.58 -1.13
N GLY A 267 26.76 -16.25 -1.01
CA GLY A 267 27.16 -14.84 -1.14
C GLY A 267 26.63 -14.27 -2.46
N LEU A 268 26.64 -12.94 -2.65
CA LEU A 268 26.34 -12.36 -3.97
C LEU A 268 27.14 -13.09 -5.07
N GLY A 269 28.35 -13.56 -4.73
CA GLY A 269 29.22 -14.50 -5.45
C GLY A 269 28.56 -15.67 -6.18
N ALA A 270 27.53 -16.31 -5.60
CA ALA A 270 26.88 -17.50 -6.15
C ALA A 270 25.49 -17.21 -6.75
N MET A 271 25.03 -15.96 -6.67
CA MET A 271 23.72 -15.57 -7.21
C MET A 271 23.70 -15.76 -8.73
N THR A 272 22.65 -16.41 -9.22
CA THR A 272 22.34 -16.57 -10.64
C THR A 272 21.65 -15.33 -11.22
N LEU A 273 21.65 -15.20 -12.55
CA LEU A 273 20.99 -14.06 -13.22
C LEU A 273 19.47 -14.04 -12.97
N GLU A 274 18.84 -15.22 -12.99
CA GLU A 274 17.41 -15.40 -12.67
C GLU A 274 17.07 -14.95 -11.24
N GLU A 275 17.96 -15.21 -10.28
CA GLU A 275 17.79 -14.73 -8.91
C GLU A 275 17.97 -13.22 -8.81
N ALA A 276 18.91 -12.65 -9.55
CA ALA A 276 19.08 -11.19 -9.62
C ALA A 276 17.81 -10.52 -10.16
N PHE A 277 17.24 -11.03 -11.26
CA PHE A 277 15.96 -10.55 -11.80
C PHE A 277 14.83 -10.64 -10.76
N GLN A 278 14.74 -11.78 -10.07
CA GLN A 278 13.74 -11.97 -9.03
C GLN A 278 13.89 -10.94 -7.91
N ARG A 279 15.10 -10.71 -7.38
CA ARG A 279 15.34 -9.78 -6.27
C ARG A 279 15.07 -8.32 -6.65
N VAL A 280 15.49 -7.90 -7.85
CA VAL A 280 15.19 -6.55 -8.34
C VAL A 280 13.69 -6.36 -8.50
N ARG A 281 12.99 -7.33 -9.11
CA ARG A 281 11.53 -7.24 -9.25
C ARG A 281 10.84 -7.17 -7.89
N GLU A 282 11.16 -8.07 -6.94
CA GLU A 282 10.64 -8.05 -5.56
C GLU A 282 10.85 -6.69 -4.87
N TYR A 283 12.02 -6.10 -5.01
CA TYR A 283 12.29 -4.76 -4.49
C TYR A 283 11.36 -3.69 -5.11
N LEU A 284 11.12 -3.74 -6.43
CA LEU A 284 10.19 -2.84 -7.10
C LEU A 284 8.74 -3.04 -6.62
N ILE A 285 8.34 -4.28 -6.34
CA ILE A 285 7.03 -4.59 -5.74
C ILE A 285 6.92 -3.91 -4.37
N CYS A 286 7.95 -4.08 -3.54
CA CYS A 286 8.02 -3.48 -2.22
C CYS A 286 7.98 -1.95 -2.29
N ALA A 287 8.66 -1.34 -3.27
CA ALA A 287 8.62 0.10 -3.47
C ALA A 287 7.18 0.61 -3.66
N THR A 288 6.34 -0.11 -4.40
CA THR A 288 4.91 0.21 -4.54
C THR A 288 4.17 0.10 -3.21
N LEU A 289 4.39 -0.97 -2.45
CA LEU A 289 3.75 -1.19 -1.13
C LEU A 289 4.18 -0.17 -0.08
N LYS A 290 5.38 0.39 -0.20
CA LYS A 290 5.92 1.42 0.70
C LYS A 290 5.31 2.81 0.45
N ASP A 291 4.70 3.02 -0.71
CA ASP A 291 4.11 4.30 -1.12
C ASP A 291 2.60 4.22 -1.41
N CYS A 292 1.97 3.09 -1.07
CA CYS A 292 0.52 2.95 -1.14
C CYS A 292 -0.21 3.80 -0.09
N SER A 293 -1.52 3.98 -0.28
CA SER A 293 -2.45 4.48 0.72
C SER A 293 -3.22 3.31 1.35
N VAL A 294 -3.99 3.59 2.40
CA VAL A 294 -5.04 2.71 2.93
C VAL A 294 -6.26 3.59 3.11
N PHE A 295 -7.39 3.17 2.54
CA PHE A 295 -8.69 3.81 2.73
C PHE A 295 -9.51 3.07 3.79
N ILE A 296 -10.06 3.83 4.74
CA ILE A 296 -11.05 3.35 5.71
C ILE A 296 -12.30 4.20 5.54
N SER A 297 -13.37 3.58 5.07
CA SER A 297 -14.64 4.25 4.79
C SER A 297 -15.71 3.67 5.69
N ILE A 298 -16.35 4.53 6.49
CA ILE A 298 -17.35 4.16 7.47
C ILE A 298 -18.64 4.92 7.22
N GLN A 299 -19.75 4.23 7.46
CA GLN A 299 -21.10 4.78 7.45
C GLN A 299 -21.74 4.40 8.77
N ARG A 300 -22.60 5.26 9.32
CA ARG A 300 -23.39 4.85 10.49
C ARG A 300 -24.27 3.69 10.05
N ALA A 301 -24.23 2.59 10.81
CA ALA A 301 -25.27 1.59 10.66
C ALA A 301 -26.60 2.32 10.92
N GLU A 302 -27.55 2.23 9.99
CA GLU A 302 -28.93 2.56 10.29
C GLU A 302 -29.28 1.88 11.63
N ARG A 303 -30.01 2.56 12.51
CA ARG A 303 -30.69 1.84 13.58
C ARG A 303 -31.59 0.85 12.85
N CYS A 304 -31.19 -0.42 12.72
CA CYS A 304 -32.11 -1.49 12.35
C CYS A 304 -33.37 -1.25 13.18
N GLY A 305 -34.52 -1.11 12.50
CA GLY A 305 -35.79 -0.72 13.10
C GLY A 305 -36.06 -1.52 14.37
N GLY A 306 -35.73 -0.91 15.52
CA GLY A 306 -35.63 -1.57 16.80
C GLY A 306 -36.98 -1.64 17.50
N GLY A 307 -37.96 -2.27 16.86
CA GLY A 307 -39.15 -2.77 17.56
C GLY A 307 -38.83 -4.16 18.14
N GLU A 308 -38.70 -5.13 17.25
CA GLU A 308 -38.63 -6.55 17.61
C GLU A 308 -37.28 -6.95 18.24
N GLU A 309 -36.17 -6.39 17.79
CA GLU A 309 -34.84 -6.74 18.34
C GLU A 309 -34.60 -6.11 19.71
N ARG A 310 -35.16 -4.91 19.96
CA ARG A 310 -35.14 -4.29 21.30
C ARG A 310 -36.06 -5.01 22.27
N GLU A 311 -37.18 -5.54 21.80
CA GLU A 311 -38.08 -6.35 22.61
C GLU A 311 -37.40 -7.67 23.00
N ARG A 312 -36.75 -8.35 22.04
CA ARG A 312 -35.95 -9.56 22.30
C ARG A 312 -34.72 -9.33 23.17
N GLU A 313 -34.06 -8.18 23.07
CA GLU A 313 -32.93 -7.83 23.94
C GLU A 313 -33.38 -7.45 25.34
N ARG A 314 -34.54 -6.76 25.48
CA ARG A 314 -35.17 -6.49 26.78
C ARG A 314 -35.71 -7.76 27.43
N GLU A 315 -36.22 -8.70 26.65
CA GLU A 315 -36.70 -10.00 27.13
C GLU A 315 -35.51 -10.86 27.62
N ARG A 316 -34.41 -10.91 26.85
CA ARG A 316 -33.15 -11.55 27.29
C ARG A 316 -32.51 -10.87 28.51
N GLN A 317 -32.58 -9.54 28.60
CA GLN A 317 -32.11 -8.81 29.78
C GLN A 317 -32.98 -9.11 31.01
N ARG A 318 -34.31 -9.17 30.86
CA ARG A 318 -35.23 -9.57 31.93
C ARG A 318 -34.98 -11.01 32.40
N GLU A 319 -34.76 -11.94 31.47
CA GLU A 319 -34.41 -13.33 31.81
C GLU A 319 -33.03 -13.43 32.51
N SER A 320 -32.02 -12.66 32.10
CA SER A 320 -30.69 -12.63 32.74
C SER A 320 -30.70 -11.94 34.12
N GLU A 321 -31.53 -10.91 34.30
CA GLU A 321 -31.75 -10.24 35.59
C GLU A 321 -32.52 -11.15 36.55
N GLN A 322 -33.50 -11.91 36.05
CA GLN A 322 -34.25 -12.90 36.83
C GLN A 322 -33.42 -14.15 37.14
N ALA A 323 -32.35 -14.42 36.37
CA ALA A 323 -31.34 -15.45 36.61
C ALA A 323 -30.09 -14.95 37.38
N GLY A 324 -30.03 -13.68 37.79
CA GLY A 324 -29.01 -13.15 38.71
C GLY A 324 -27.66 -12.77 38.12
N PHE A 325 -27.54 -12.51 36.80
CA PHE A 325 -26.28 -12.05 36.19
C PHE A 325 -26.43 -10.69 35.50
N VAL A 326 -25.68 -9.70 36.01
CA VAL A 326 -25.52 -8.37 35.41
C VAL A 326 -24.23 -8.35 34.59
N VAL A 327 -24.35 -8.19 33.28
CA VAL A 327 -23.21 -7.90 32.39
C VAL A 327 -23.49 -6.57 31.70
N THR A 328 -22.70 -5.55 32.02
CA THR A 328 -22.66 -4.29 31.28
C THR A 328 -21.30 -4.17 30.63
N GLU A 329 -21.25 -4.16 29.30
CA GLU A 329 -20.25 -3.37 28.56
C GLU A 329 -20.71 -3.18 27.11
N SER A 330 -21.11 -1.94 26.84
CA SER A 330 -21.62 -1.46 25.57
C SER A 330 -20.46 -1.21 24.59
N ALA A 331 -20.16 -2.15 23.71
CA ALA A 331 -19.20 -1.94 22.62
C ALA A 331 -19.45 -2.85 21.40
N HIS A 332 -20.69 -2.94 20.91
CA HIS A 332 -20.94 -3.71 19.69
C HIS A 332 -21.97 -2.99 18.83
N HIS A 333 -21.52 -2.35 17.75
CA HIS A 333 -22.21 -2.30 16.45
C HIS A 333 -21.31 -1.58 15.41
N PHE A 334 -20.26 -2.28 14.96
CA PHE A 334 -19.61 -1.99 13.68
C PHE A 334 -19.41 -3.33 12.95
N LEU A 335 -20.38 -3.63 12.07
CA LEU A 335 -20.41 -4.83 11.25
C LEU A 335 -19.43 -4.64 10.07
N ALA A 336 -18.19 -5.11 10.21
CA ALA A 336 -17.35 -5.44 9.06
C ALA A 336 -17.80 -6.82 8.56
N CYS A 337 -18.49 -6.86 7.41
CA CYS A 337 -18.97 -8.10 6.80
C CYS A 337 -18.26 -8.39 5.48
N ARG A 338 -17.84 -9.65 5.35
CA ARG A 338 -17.24 -10.26 4.15
C ARG A 338 -18.10 -10.01 2.91
N LEU A 339 -17.45 -9.66 1.81
CA LEU A 339 -18.07 -9.46 0.49
C LEU A 339 -18.64 -10.79 -0.07
N PRO A 340 -19.76 -10.75 -0.81
CA PRO A 340 -20.40 -11.93 -1.38
C PRO A 340 -19.59 -12.53 -2.54
N THR A 341 -19.56 -13.87 -2.60
CA THR A 341 -18.99 -14.63 -3.71
C THR A 341 -19.91 -14.62 -4.92
N PHE A 342 -19.47 -14.03 -6.04
CA PHE A 342 -20.16 -14.13 -7.34
C PHE A 342 -19.43 -15.09 -8.30
N PRO A 343 -20.19 -15.80 -9.16
CA PRO A 343 -19.66 -16.85 -10.03
C PRO A 343 -18.87 -16.28 -11.21
N SER A 344 -17.82 -17.00 -11.58
CA SER A 344 -16.86 -16.69 -12.64
C SER A 344 -17.43 -16.94 -14.04
N THR A 345 -17.52 -15.90 -14.86
CA THR A 345 -17.65 -16.03 -16.33
C THR A 345 -16.37 -15.57 -17.04
N PRO A 346 -15.91 -16.25 -18.10
CA PRO A 346 -14.70 -15.85 -18.82
C PRO A 346 -14.96 -14.72 -19.82
N LEU A 347 -14.01 -13.79 -19.93
CA LEU A 347 -14.00 -12.68 -20.88
C LEU A 347 -13.53 -13.11 -22.28
N PRO A 348 -14.00 -12.45 -23.37
CA PRO A 348 -13.62 -12.76 -24.75
C PRO A 348 -12.20 -12.29 -25.11
N PRO A 349 -11.57 -12.87 -26.16
CA PRO A 349 -10.20 -12.54 -26.58
C PRO A 349 -10.11 -11.23 -27.38
N LEU A 350 -8.96 -10.54 -27.26
CA LEU A 350 -8.65 -9.24 -27.88
C LEU A 350 -7.95 -9.37 -29.26
N PRO A 351 -8.07 -8.37 -30.15
CA PRO A 351 -7.42 -8.34 -31.46
C PRO A 351 -5.93 -7.94 -31.42
N PRO A 352 -5.14 -8.20 -32.48
CA PRO A 352 -3.69 -8.00 -32.50
C PRO A 352 -3.26 -6.53 -32.68
N PRO A 353 -2.04 -6.15 -32.23
CA PRO A 353 -1.56 -4.76 -32.23
C PRO A 353 -1.00 -4.30 -33.60
N PRO A 354 -1.04 -2.99 -33.91
CA PRO A 354 -0.41 -2.40 -35.10
C PRO A 354 1.10 -2.12 -34.92
N PRO A 355 1.87 -1.92 -36.01
CA PRO A 355 3.34 -1.81 -35.99
C PRO A 355 3.85 -0.42 -35.52
N LEU A 356 5.01 -0.44 -34.85
CA LEU A 356 5.65 0.70 -34.17
C LEU A 356 6.66 1.44 -35.07
N PHE A 357 6.65 2.78 -35.01
CA PHE A 357 7.75 3.65 -35.45
C PHE A 357 8.29 4.43 -34.24
N PHE A 358 9.62 4.46 -34.08
CA PHE A 358 10.33 5.08 -32.94
C PHE A 358 10.73 6.53 -33.21
N SER A 359 10.52 7.41 -32.23
CA SER A 359 11.43 8.53 -31.94
C SER A 359 11.39 8.88 -30.43
N LEU A 360 12.54 9.25 -29.86
CA LEU A 360 12.76 9.53 -28.43
C LEU A 360 12.71 11.04 -28.13
N PRO A 361 12.13 11.46 -26.98
CA PRO A 361 12.56 12.70 -26.31
C PRO A 361 12.75 12.56 -24.76
N PRO A 362 13.24 13.60 -24.07
CA PRO A 362 14.15 13.47 -22.91
C PRO A 362 13.53 13.58 -21.51
N ILE A 363 14.24 12.93 -20.56
CA ILE A 363 14.44 13.16 -19.10
C ILE A 363 13.31 13.86 -18.31
N PHE A 364 12.64 13.08 -17.44
CA PHE A 364 11.67 13.57 -16.45
C PHE A 364 11.91 12.96 -15.05
N PHE A 365 11.83 13.80 -14.00
CA PHE A 365 11.83 13.38 -12.60
C PHE A 365 10.39 13.09 -12.14
N PHE A 366 10.09 11.86 -11.66
CA PHE A 366 8.75 11.39 -11.30
C PHE A 366 8.46 11.31 -9.78
N SER A 367 7.18 11.35 -9.42
CA SER A 367 6.58 11.42 -8.07
C SER A 367 5.24 10.72 -8.23
N PHE A 368 5.12 9.50 -7.74
CA PHE A 368 3.97 8.63 -7.97
C PHE A 368 2.89 8.84 -6.91
N PHE A 369 1.63 8.76 -7.32
CA PHE A 369 0.45 8.69 -6.45
C PHE A 369 -0.18 7.31 -6.66
N PHE A 370 -0.27 6.51 -5.60
CA PHE A 370 -0.94 5.21 -5.60
C PHE A 370 -2.10 5.25 -4.61
N PHE A 371 -3.29 4.81 -5.04
CA PHE A 371 -4.49 4.61 -4.22
C PHE A 371 -4.72 3.10 -4.09
N VAL A 372 -4.80 2.60 -2.84
CA VAL A 372 -5.36 1.28 -2.46
C VAL A 372 -6.59 1.58 -1.61
#